data_AF-A0ABD1I3S1-F1
#
_entry.id   AF-A0ABD1I3S1-F1
#
_cell.length_a   1.000
_cell.length_b   1.000
_cell.length_c   1.000
_cell.angle_alpha   90.00
_cell.angle_beta   90.00
_cell.angle_gamma   90.00
#
_symmetry.space_group_name_H-M   'P 1'
#
loop_
_entity.id
_entity.type
_entity.pdbx_description
1 polymer ?
#
loop_
_entity_poly.entity_id
_entity_poly.type
_entity_poly.pdbx_seq_one_letter_code
_entity_poly.pdbx_strand_id
1 'polypeptide(L)'
;MVVRASDLDTASILGMSFPSYRGGIIFWADTIGADHIYKNLQKWSELYGNFFKPSRFLEERATRGIPLSAPATTSSTAKARL
;
A
#
# COMPACT_ATOMS: atom_id res chain seq x y z
N MET A 1 -13.07 -7.26 -1.79
CA MET A 1 -12.94 -5.79 -1.90
C MET A 1 -12.40 -5.30 -0.57
N VAL A 2 -11.30 -4.55 -0.58
CA VAL A 2 -10.74 -3.93 0.64
C VAL A 2 -11.29 -2.50 0.70
N VAL A 3 -11.85 -2.09 1.83
CA VAL A 3 -12.45 -0.75 1.99
C VAL A 3 -11.49 0.18 2.71
N ARG A 4 -10.74 -0.34 3.69
CA ARG A 4 -9.78 0.42 4.49
C ARG A 4 -8.46 -0.36 4.64
N ALA A 5 -7.37 0.36 4.87
CA ALA A 5 -6.06 -0.25 5.16
C ALA A 5 -6.11 -1.20 6.37
N SER A 6 -6.91 -0.88 7.38
CA SER A 6 -7.12 -1.73 8.57
C SER A 6 -7.66 -3.13 8.25
N ASP A 7 -8.45 -3.26 7.18
CA ASP A 7 -9.00 -4.55 6.76
C ASP A 7 -7.87 -5.46 6.25
N LEU A 8 -6.90 -4.88 5.53
CA LEU A 8 -5.69 -5.58 5.06
C LEU A 8 -4.77 -5.95 6.22
N ASP A 9 -4.58 -5.06 7.18
CA ASP A 9 -3.77 -5.33 8.37
C ASP A 9 -4.32 -6.51 9.17
N THR A 10 -5.63 -6.49 9.44
CA THR A 10 -6.33 -7.56 10.15
C THR A 10 -6.26 -8.88 9.38
N ALA A 11 -6.51 -8.84 8.05
CA ALA A 11 -6.42 -10.02 7.20
C ALA A 11 -4.99 -10.60 7.15
N SER A 12 -3.96 -9.75 7.20
CA SER A 12 -2.56 -10.19 7.19
C SER A 12 -2.19 -10.87 8.50
N ILE A 13 -2.62 -10.31 9.63
CA ILE A 13 -2.37 -10.89 10.95
C ILE A 13 -3.10 -12.23 11.10
N LEU A 14 -4.40 -12.27 10.77
CA LEU A 14 -5.23 -13.45 11.00
C LEU A 14 -5.06 -14.53 9.93
N GLY A 15 -4.82 -14.14 8.67
CA GLY A 15 -4.77 -15.06 7.53
C GLY A 15 -3.37 -15.53 7.15
N MET A 16 -2.36 -14.69 7.31
CA MET A 16 -0.97 -15.00 6.94
C MET A 16 -0.03 -15.07 8.16
N SER A 17 -0.59 -15.05 9.37
CA SER A 17 0.19 -15.04 10.63
C SER A 17 1.22 -13.91 10.68
N PHE A 18 0.91 -12.76 10.07
CA PHE A 18 1.79 -11.60 10.13
C PHE A 18 1.98 -11.17 11.60
N PRO A 19 3.20 -10.80 12.03
CA PRO A 19 3.46 -10.45 13.41
C PRO A 19 2.52 -9.37 13.95
N SER A 20 1.64 -9.73 14.88
CA SER A 20 0.61 -8.84 15.42
C SER A 20 1.20 -7.63 16.15
N TYR A 21 2.36 -7.78 16.77
CA TYR A 21 3.08 -6.68 17.44
C TYR A 21 3.58 -5.59 16.46
N ARG A 22 3.53 -5.84 15.14
CA ARG A 22 3.82 -4.85 14.10
C ARG A 22 2.57 -4.19 13.53
N GLY A 23 1.39 -4.41 14.12
CA GLY A 23 0.14 -3.75 13.73
C GLY A 23 -0.50 -4.21 12.42
N GLY A 24 0.23 -4.94 11.56
CA GLY A 24 -0.22 -5.41 10.25
C GLY A 24 0.71 -4.96 9.14
N ILE A 25 0.53 -5.48 7.92
CA ILE A 25 1.47 -5.25 6.82
C ILE A 25 1.49 -3.80 6.32
N ILE A 26 0.33 -3.14 6.28
CA ILE A 26 0.20 -1.75 5.84
C ILE A 26 0.68 -0.81 6.95
N PHE A 27 0.28 -1.07 8.20
CA PHE A 27 0.81 -0.31 9.33
C PHE A 27 2.34 -0.39 9.40
N TRP A 28 2.90 -1.59 9.29
CA TRP A 28 4.34 -1.78 9.27
C TRP A 28 5.00 -1.09 8.07
N ALA A 29 4.38 -1.14 6.89
CA ALA A 29 4.89 -0.45 5.71
C ALA A 29 4.97 1.08 5.91
N ASP A 30 4.03 1.67 6.65
CA ASP A 30 4.08 3.10 7.00
C ASP A 30 5.21 3.43 7.97
N THR A 31 5.58 2.52 8.86
CA THR A 31 6.76 2.72 9.75
C THR A 31 8.08 2.73 8.99
N ILE A 32 8.15 2.01 7.85
CA ILE A 32 9.33 2.02 6.96
C ILE A 32 9.30 3.25 6.05
N GLY A 33 8.11 3.63 5.59
CA GLY A 33 7.87 4.74 4.69
C GLY A 33 7.70 4.30 3.23
N ALA A 34 6.71 4.89 2.57
CA ALA A 34 6.35 4.58 1.19
C ALA A 34 7.51 4.81 0.19
N ASP A 35 8.32 5.86 0.39
CA ASP A 35 9.48 6.17 -0.45
C ASP A 35 10.55 5.06 -0.41
N HIS A 36 10.87 4.56 0.77
CA HIS A 36 11.86 3.50 0.94
C HIS A 36 11.40 2.20 0.26
N ILE A 37 10.11 1.86 0.42
CA ILE A 37 9.51 0.68 -0.21
C ILE A 37 9.53 0.82 -1.73
N TYR A 38 9.14 1.98 -2.26
CA TYR A 38 9.16 2.26 -3.70
C TYR A 38 10.56 2.10 -4.30
N LYS A 39 11.59 2.70 -3.69
CA LYS A 39 12.99 2.61 -4.15
C LYS A 39 13.51 1.17 -4.17
N ASN A 40 13.21 0.39 -3.13
CA ASN A 40 13.60 -1.03 -3.08
C ASN A 40 12.90 -1.85 -4.16
N LEU A 41 11.59 -1.65 -4.37
CA LEU A 41 10.84 -2.32 -5.44
C LEU A 41 11.39 -1.96 -6.82
N GLN A 42 11.71 -0.68 -7.06
CA GLN A 42 12.29 -0.25 -8.32
C GLN A 42 13.62 -0.96 -8.59
N LYS A 43 14.52 -0.99 -7.59
CA LYS A 43 15.79 -1.73 -7.67
C LYS A 43 15.58 -3.21 -7.94
N TRP A 44 14.62 -3.85 -7.28
CA TRP A 44 14.31 -5.26 -7.52
C TRP A 44 13.66 -5.51 -8.87
N SER A 45 12.90 -4.54 -9.39
CA SER A 45 12.31 -4.62 -10.73
C SER A 45 13.39 -4.61 -11.81
N GLU A 46 14.48 -3.87 -11.59
CA GLU A 46 15.64 -3.85 -12.49
C GLU A 46 16.46 -5.15 -12.40
N LEU A 47 16.62 -5.70 -11.20
CA LEU A 47 17.46 -6.89 -10.95
C LEU A 47 16.77 -8.22 -11.30
N TYR A 48 15.48 -8.34 -10.95
CA TYR A 48 14.73 -9.61 -11.01
C TYR A 48 13.57 -9.56 -12.01
N GLY A 49 13.37 -8.42 -12.68
CA GLY A 49 12.36 -8.23 -13.70
C GLY A 49 11.00 -7.75 -13.18
N ASN A 50 10.01 -7.79 -14.06
CA ASN A 50 8.76 -7.03 -13.93
C ASN A 50 7.84 -7.46 -12.76
N PHE A 51 8.16 -8.55 -12.04
CA PHE A 51 7.38 -9.00 -10.88
C PHE A 51 7.41 -7.96 -9.74
N PHE A 52 8.54 -7.28 -9.54
CA PHE A 52 8.72 -6.29 -8.48
C PHE A 52 8.38 -4.86 -8.91
N LYS A 53 7.79 -4.69 -10.10
CA LYS A 53 7.45 -3.36 -10.60
C LYS A 53 6.51 -2.66 -9.61
N PRO A 54 6.89 -1.48 -9.07
CA PRO A 54 6.04 -0.76 -8.13
C PRO A 54 4.73 -0.36 -8.80
N SER A 55 3.63 -0.42 -8.03
CA SER A 55 2.32 -0.01 -8.53
C SER A 55 2.23 1.52 -8.60
N ARG A 56 1.39 2.03 -9.51
CA ARG A 56 1.14 3.48 -9.63
C ARG A 56 0.66 4.10 -8.32
N PHE A 57 -0.13 3.39 -7.55
CA PHE A 57 -0.60 3.86 -6.25
C PHE A 57 0.55 4.05 -5.24
N LEU A 58 1.50 3.11 -5.23
CA LEU A 58 2.69 3.20 -4.38
C LEU A 58 3.57 4.37 -4.81
N GLU A 59 3.76 4.54 -6.12
CA GLU A 59 4.53 5.65 -6.71
C GLU A 59 3.95 7.02 -6.36
N GLU A 60 2.64 7.21 -6.52
CA GLU A 60 1.96 8.47 -6.20
C GLU A 60 2.10 8.82 -4.70
N ARG A 61 2.02 7.82 -3.82
CA ARG A 61 2.16 8.02 -2.37
C ARG A 61 3.60 8.26 -1.95
N ALA A 62 4.55 7.51 -2.53
CA ALA A 62 5.98 7.71 -2.31
C ALA A 62 6.40 9.13 -2.71
N THR A 63 5.98 9.59 -3.90
CA THR A 63 6.33 10.92 -4.42
C THR A 63 5.73 12.05 -3.59
N ARG A 64 4.52 11.85 -3.05
CA ARG A 64 3.79 12.85 -2.25
C ARG A 64 4.08 12.78 -0.76
N GLY A 65 4.88 11.81 -0.30
CA GLY A 65 5.14 11.60 1.14
C GLY A 65 3.89 11.23 1.94
N ILE A 66 2.92 10.56 1.32
CA ILE A 66 1.65 10.18 1.96
C ILE A 66 1.77 8.74 2.48
N PRO A 67 1.37 8.45 3.72
CA PRO A 67 1.37 7.09 4.24
C PRO A 67 0.42 6.19 3.45
N LEU A 68 0.74 4.91 3.30
CA LEU A 68 -0.06 3.89 2.62
C LEU A 68 -1.38 3.60 3.35
N SER A 69 -1.45 3.79 4.67
CA SER A 69 -2.70 3.66 5.42
C SER A 69 -3.69 4.81 5.17
N ALA A 70 -3.25 5.96 4.64
CA ALA A 70 -4.13 7.10 4.40
C ALA A 70 -5.30 6.69 3.49
N PRO A 71 -6.51 7.19 3.73
CA PRO A 71 -7.65 6.89 2.87
C PRO A 71 -7.35 7.31 1.43
N ALA A 72 -7.63 6.41 0.48
CA ALA A 72 -7.58 6.79 -0.93
C ALA A 72 -8.66 7.86 -1.17
N THR A 73 -8.30 9.01 -1.74
CA THR A 73 -9.30 9.99 -2.20
C THR A 73 -10.17 9.30 -3.24
N THR A 74 -11.42 9.02 -2.88
CA THR A 74 -12.42 8.57 -3.83
C THR A 74 -12.73 9.77 -4.72
N SER A 75 -12.29 9.74 -5.99
CA SER A 75 -12.86 10.65 -6.98
C SER A 75 -14.33 10.26 -7.15
N SER A 76 -15.21 10.93 -6.42
CA SER A 76 -16.66 10.73 -6.48
C SER A 76 -17.19 11.28 -7.81
N THR A 77 -17.04 10.52 -8.89
CA THR A 77 -17.79 10.78 -10.13
C THR A 77 -18.89 9.74 -10.27
N ALA A 78 -19.80 9.69 -9.30
CA ALA A 78 -21.10 9.09 -9.52
C ALA A 78 -21.97 10.16 -10.20
N LYS A 79 -21.92 10.21 -11.53
CA LYS A 79 -22.87 11.01 -12.32
C LYS A 79 -24.26 10.41 -12.07
N ALA A 80 -25.02 11.04 -11.18
CA ALA A 80 -26.42 10.72 -10.94
C ALA A 80 -27.14 10.76 -12.30
N ARG A 81 -27.60 9.59 -12.75
CA ARG A 81 -28.52 9.50 -13.89
C ARG A 81 -29.92 9.78 -13.33
N LEU A 82 -30.43 10.97 -13.65
CA LEU A 82 -31.87 11.28 -13.65
C LEU A 82 -32.54 10.56 -14.82
#